data_AF-A0A0J1GS47-F1
#
_entry.id   AF-A0A0J1GS47-F1
#
_cell.length_a   1.000
_cell.length_b   1.000
_cell.length_c   1.000
_cell.angle_alpha   90.00
_cell.angle_beta   90.00
_cell.angle_gamma   90.00
#
_symmetry.space_group_name_H-M   'P 1'
#
loop_
_entity.id
_entity.type
_entity.pdbx_description
1 polymer ?
#
loop_
_entity_poly.entity_id
_entity_poly.type
_entity_poly.pdbx_seq_one_letter_code
_entity_poly.pdbx_strand_id
1 'polypeptide(L)'
;MKKTLTFAALHFTIAFSVAYMLTGDLLIGSLIAMIEPSVNTVAFYFHEKAWASIPALKARQTQTKWKTASFATVHFSVAFTVVYLLTGDAFVGGIMAMLEPSLNSVAYYFHEKVWLRQNKQAATSVPSFCLHQHA
;
A
#
# COMPACT_ATOMS: atom_id res chain seq x y z
N MET A 1 -13.54 2.14 -10.45
CA MET A 1 -13.03 0.74 -10.50
C MET A 1 -11.72 0.58 -11.28
N LYS A 2 -11.51 1.22 -12.44
CA LYS A 2 -10.25 1.04 -13.20
C LYS A 2 -8.98 1.51 -12.45
N LYS A 3 -9.05 2.62 -11.71
CA LYS A 3 -7.91 3.13 -10.91
C LYS A 3 -7.49 2.19 -9.77
N THR A 4 -8.47 1.63 -9.05
CA THR A 4 -8.20 0.76 -7.90
C THR A 4 -7.59 -0.57 -8.33
N LEU A 5 -8.07 -1.13 -9.45
CA LEU A 5 -7.52 -2.36 -10.00
C LEU A 5 -6.08 -2.16 -10.51
N THR A 6 -5.81 -1.06 -11.22
CA THR A 6 -4.46 -0.75 -11.72
C THR A 6 -3.48 -0.48 -10.58
N PHE A 7 -3.92 0.15 -9.49
CA PHE A 7 -3.13 0.33 -8.28
C PHE A 7 -2.78 -1.01 -7.61
N ALA A 8 -3.78 -1.88 -7.42
CA ALA A 8 -3.55 -3.21 -6.82
C ALA A 8 -2.61 -4.08 -7.68
N ALA A 9 -2.79 -4.06 -9.01
CA ALA A 9 -1.91 -4.79 -9.93
C ALA A 9 -0.46 -4.30 -9.87
N LEU A 10 -0.25 -2.98 -9.77
CA LEU A 10 1.07 -2.39 -9.65
C LEU A 10 1.73 -2.76 -8.31
N HIS A 11 0.99 -2.70 -7.20
CA HIS A 11 1.48 -3.13 -5.89
C HIS A 11 1.94 -4.59 -5.91
N PHE A 12 1.08 -5.48 -6.43
CA PHE A 12 1.37 -6.90 -6.53
C PHE A 12 2.58 -7.18 -7.43
N THR A 13 2.69 -6.49 -8.57
CA THR A 13 3.83 -6.65 -9.49
C THR A 13 5.14 -6.25 -8.83
N ILE A 14 5.15 -5.16 -8.05
CA ILE A 14 6.36 -4.70 -7.36
C ILE A 14 6.73 -5.63 -6.22
N ALA A 15 5.78 -5.96 -5.34
CA ALA A 15 6.02 -6.87 -4.21
C ALA A 15 6.58 -8.21 -4.71
N PHE A 16 5.94 -8.78 -5.74
CA PHE A 16 6.41 -9.99 -6.40
C PHE A 16 7.80 -9.83 -7.02
N SER A 17 8.08 -8.75 -7.76
CA SER A 17 9.36 -8.54 -8.43
C SER A 17 10.51 -8.39 -7.43
N VAL A 18 10.28 -7.66 -6.34
CA VAL A 18 11.29 -7.47 -5.28
C VAL A 18 11.52 -8.78 -4.54
N ALA A 19 10.44 -9.48 -4.17
CA ALA A 19 10.53 -10.78 -3.52
C ALA A 19 11.29 -11.79 -4.39
N TYR A 20 10.96 -11.88 -5.68
CA TYR A 20 11.64 -12.75 -6.64
C TYR A 20 13.12 -12.38 -6.79
N MET A 21 13.44 -11.08 -6.86
CA MET A 21 14.83 -10.63 -6.96
C MET A 21 15.67 -10.97 -5.72
N LEU A 22 15.05 -10.96 -4.53
CA LEU A 22 15.74 -11.28 -3.27
C LEU A 22 15.81 -12.77 -2.96
N THR A 23 14.79 -13.54 -3.35
CA THR A 23 14.67 -14.97 -3.00
C THR A 23 15.09 -15.90 -4.14
N GLY A 24 15.03 -15.43 -5.39
CA GLY A 24 15.25 -16.23 -6.59
C GLY A 24 14.12 -17.22 -6.91
N ASP A 25 13.07 -17.27 -6.09
CA ASP A 25 11.99 -18.26 -6.21
C ASP A 25 10.65 -17.58 -6.51
N LEU A 26 10.05 -17.99 -7.63
CA LEU A 26 8.77 -17.51 -8.12
C LEU A 26 7.62 -17.85 -7.15
N LEU A 27 7.66 -19.04 -6.54
CA LEU A 27 6.63 -19.54 -5.63
C LEU A 27 6.65 -18.73 -4.33
N ILE A 28 7.84 -18.54 -3.75
CA ILE A 28 8.01 -17.76 -2.52
C ILE A 28 7.61 -16.31 -2.76
N GLY A 29 8.03 -15.71 -3.88
CA GLY A 29 7.64 -14.33 -4.21
C GLY A 29 6.13 -14.15 -4.39
N SER A 30 5.45 -15.11 -5.02
CA SER A 30 3.98 -15.09 -5.16
C SER A 30 3.29 -15.26 -3.82
N LEU A 31 3.82 -16.13 -2.96
CA LEU A 31 3.26 -16.44 -1.66
C LEU A 31 3.37 -15.23 -0.71
N ILE A 32 4.52 -14.55 -0.69
CA ILE A 32 4.72 -13.30 0.06
C ILE A 32 3.70 -12.25 -0.39
N ALA A 33 3.62 -11.99 -1.71
CA ALA A 33 2.74 -10.97 -2.27
C ALA A 33 1.24 -11.20 -1.99
N MET A 34 0.82 -12.42 -1.66
CA MET A 34 -0.55 -12.74 -1.26
C MET A 34 -0.76 -12.78 0.27
N ILE A 35 0.16 -13.41 1.00
CA ILE A 35 0.02 -13.64 2.44
C ILE A 35 0.22 -12.34 3.21
N GLU A 36 1.22 -11.54 2.85
CA GLU A 36 1.55 -10.32 3.56
C GLU A 36 0.37 -9.34 3.68
N PRO A 37 -0.32 -8.91 2.59
CA PRO A 37 -1.48 -8.03 2.71
C PRO A 37 -2.64 -8.68 3.47
N SER A 38 -2.79 -10.01 3.37
CA SER A 38 -3.85 -10.75 4.06
C SER A 38 -3.64 -10.76 5.58
N VAL A 39 -2.44 -11.13 6.03
CA VAL A 39 -2.09 -11.16 7.46
C VAL A 39 -2.05 -9.75 8.03
N ASN A 40 -1.52 -8.78 7.29
CA ASN A 40 -1.49 -7.39 7.73
C ASN A 40 -2.91 -6.81 7.90
N THR A 41 -3.86 -7.17 7.05
CA THR A 41 -5.28 -6.77 7.21
C THR A 41 -5.88 -7.34 8.50
N VAL A 42 -5.61 -8.61 8.81
CA VAL A 42 -6.07 -9.25 10.05
C VAL A 42 -5.42 -8.61 11.28
N ALA A 43 -4.11 -8.39 11.25
CA ALA A 43 -3.39 -7.73 12.33
C ALA A 43 -3.91 -6.30 12.57
N PHE A 44 -4.20 -5.56 11.50
CA PHE A 44 -4.76 -4.23 11.59
C PHE A 44 -6.17 -4.22 12.19
N TYR A 45 -7.01 -5.20 11.85
CA TYR A 45 -8.33 -5.35 12.47
C TYR A 45 -8.22 -5.50 14.00
N PHE A 46 -7.30 -6.34 14.48
CA PHE A 46 -7.07 -6.50 15.91
C PHE A 46 -6.43 -5.26 16.54
N HIS A 47 -5.51 -4.59 15.85
CA HIS A 47 -4.90 -3.34 16.29
C HIS A 47 -5.96 -2.25 16.54
N GLU A 48 -6.86 -2.03 15.58
CA GLU A 48 -7.96 -1.06 15.73
C GLU A 48 -8.94 -1.47 16.84
N LYS A 49 -9.25 -2.76 16.95
CA LYS A 49 -10.12 -3.27 18.03
C LYS A 49 -9.52 -3.03 19.41
N ALA A 50 -8.21 -3.26 19.57
CA ALA A 50 -7.50 -2.97 20.80
C ALA A 50 -7.48 -1.47 21.11
N TRP A 51 -7.25 -0.63 20.09
CA TRP A 51 -7.25 0.83 20.24
C TRP A 51 -8.61 1.38 20.69
N ALA A 52 -9.71 0.81 20.19
CA ALA A 52 -11.07 1.20 20.54
C ALA A 52 -11.51 0.70 21.93
N SER A 53 -10.95 -0.43 22.39
CA SER A 53 -11.35 -1.09 23.64
C SER A 53 -10.62 -0.55 24.87
N ILE A 54 -9.37 -0.09 24.72
CA ILE A 54 -8.54 0.34 25.84
C ILE A 54 -8.75 1.85 26.10
N PRO A 55 -9.25 2.27 27.28
CA PRO A 55 -9.54 3.68 27.58
C PRO A 55 -8.33 4.61 27.43
N ALA A 56 -7.15 4.14 27.82
CA ALA A 56 -5.89 4.88 27.71
C ALA A 56 -5.45 5.12 26.25
N LEU A 57 -5.73 4.16 25.35
CA LEU A 57 -5.45 4.30 23.91
C LEU A 57 -6.51 5.16 23.21
N LYS A 58 -7.77 5.02 23.63
CA LYS A 58 -8.90 5.84 23.17
C LYS A 58 -8.69 7.32 23.47
N ALA A 59 -8.18 7.67 24.65
CA ALA A 59 -7.80 9.04 25.00
C ALA A 59 -6.67 9.61 24.11
N ARG A 60 -5.84 8.74 23.52
CA ARG A 60 -4.74 9.09 22.62
C ARG A 60 -5.12 8.96 21.13
N GLN A 61 -6.34 8.53 20.82
CA GLN A 61 -6.80 8.30 19.45
C GLN A 61 -6.86 9.60 18.63
N THR A 62 -7.07 10.75 19.28
CA THR A 62 -7.04 12.08 18.66
C THR A 62 -5.63 12.56 18.31
N GLN A 63 -4.57 11.89 18.82
CA GLN A 63 -3.19 12.19 18.46
C GLN A 63 -2.74 11.33 17.28
N THR A 64 -2.89 11.88 16.07
CA THR A 64 -2.56 11.23 14.79
C THR A 64 -1.13 10.65 14.77
N LYS A 65 -0.18 11.29 15.46
CA LYS A 65 1.23 10.83 15.54
C LYS A 65 1.34 9.41 16.12
N TRP A 66 0.69 9.16 17.26
CA TRP A 66 0.78 7.86 17.93
C TRP A 66 0.03 6.77 17.18
N LYS A 67 -1.10 7.11 16.54
CA LYS A 67 -1.85 6.18 15.72
C LYS A 67 -1.06 5.74 14.49
N THR A 68 -0.48 6.68 13.75
CA THR A 68 0.35 6.38 12.57
C THR A 68 1.63 5.61 12.93
N ALA A 69 2.30 5.96 14.03
CA ALA A 69 3.49 5.23 14.48
C ALA A 69 3.16 3.78 14.85
N SER A 70 2.04 3.56 15.56
CA SER A 70 1.59 2.21 15.90
C SER A 70 1.18 1.41 14.67
N PHE A 71 0.54 2.05 13.69
CA PHE A 71 0.19 1.44 12.41
C PHE A 71 1.43 0.97 11.65
N ALA A 72 2.43 1.85 11.50
CA ALA A 72 3.67 1.52 10.83
C ALA A 72 4.44 0.39 11.55
N THR A 73 4.44 0.41 12.89
CA THR A 73 5.12 -0.63 13.69
C THR A 73 4.47 -1.99 13.51
N VAL A 74 3.14 -2.06 13.56
CA VAL A 74 2.41 -3.32 13.34
C VAL A 74 2.67 -3.84 11.93
N HIS A 75 2.52 -2.99 10.91
CA HIS A 75 2.77 -3.36 9.52
C HIS A 75 4.19 -3.90 9.32
N PHE A 76 5.19 -3.17 9.80
CA PHE A 76 6.59 -3.58 9.72
C PHE A 76 6.85 -4.91 10.42
N SER A 77 6.31 -5.10 11.63
CA SER A 77 6.49 -6.33 12.39
C SER A 77 5.86 -7.55 11.71
N VAL A 78 4.68 -7.36 11.11
CA VAL A 78 3.95 -8.42 10.41
C VAL A 78 4.66 -8.78 9.11
N ALA A 79 5.02 -7.78 8.29
CA ALA A 79 5.75 -7.99 7.05
C ALA A 79 7.09 -8.71 7.30
N PHE A 80 7.87 -8.23 8.27
CA PHE A 80 9.11 -8.88 8.68
C PHE A 80 8.89 -10.34 9.10
N THR A 81 7.90 -10.60 9.95
CA THR A 81 7.65 -11.94 10.49
C THR A 81 7.17 -12.90 9.40
N VAL A 82 6.26 -12.48 8.53
CA VAL A 82 5.76 -13.30 7.43
C VAL A 82 6.90 -13.65 6.48
N VAL A 83 7.68 -12.67 6.05
CA VAL A 83 8.81 -12.93 5.15
C VAL A 83 9.85 -13.81 5.85
N TYR A 84 10.22 -13.50 7.09
CA TYR A 84 11.16 -14.34 7.84
C TYR A 84 10.70 -15.81 7.94
N LEU A 85 9.41 -16.05 8.19
CA LEU A 85 8.86 -17.41 8.25
C LEU A 85 8.86 -18.11 6.88
N LEU A 86 8.69 -17.37 5.78
CA LEU A 86 8.64 -17.93 4.43
C LEU A 86 10.04 -18.16 3.84
N THR A 87 10.99 -17.27 4.11
CA THR A 87 12.36 -17.37 3.57
C THR A 87 13.35 -18.01 4.52
N GLY A 88 13.08 -18.01 5.83
CA GLY A 88 14.02 -18.44 6.87
C GLY A 88 15.16 -17.45 7.15
N ASP A 89 15.20 -16.31 6.45
CA ASP A 89 16.28 -15.32 6.53
C ASP A 89 15.76 -13.97 7.05
N ALA A 90 16.27 -13.57 8.22
CA ALA A 90 15.92 -12.31 8.87
C ALA A 90 16.43 -11.09 8.09
N PHE A 91 17.52 -11.24 7.33
CA PHE A 91 18.04 -10.17 6.47
C PHE A 91 17.10 -9.87 5.31
N VAL A 92 16.60 -10.91 4.64
CA VAL A 92 15.59 -10.76 3.57
C VAL A 92 14.31 -10.15 4.13
N GLY A 93 13.84 -10.61 5.30
CA GLY A 93 12.68 -10.05 5.98
C GLY A 93 12.82 -8.56 6.32
N GLY A 94 14.00 -8.15 6.79
CA GLY A 94 14.29 -6.74 7.09
C GLY A 94 14.31 -5.87 5.85
N ILE A 95 14.96 -6.33 4.77
CA ILE A 95 15.00 -5.60 3.50
C ILE A 95 13.60 -5.47 2.89
N MET A 96 12.82 -6.56 2.85
CA MET A 96 11.46 -6.53 2.29
C MET A 96 10.56 -5.56 3.03
N ALA A 97 10.54 -5.62 4.36
CA ALA A 97 9.73 -4.74 5.21
C ALA A 97 10.07 -3.25 5.02
N MET A 98 11.26 -2.91 4.53
CA MET A 98 11.65 -1.53 4.20
C MET A 98 11.38 -1.17 2.73
N LEU A 99 11.66 -2.09 1.80
CA LEU A 99 11.59 -1.82 0.37
C LEU A 99 10.15 -1.78 -0.14
N GLU A 100 9.26 -2.64 0.35
CA GLU A 100 7.88 -2.72 -0.14
C GLU A 100 7.11 -1.41 0.05
N PRO A 101 7.09 -0.77 1.24
CA PRO A 101 6.43 0.53 1.41
C PRO A 101 7.08 1.63 0.55
N SER A 102 8.40 1.58 0.38
CA SER A 102 9.18 2.59 -0.34
C SER A 102 8.90 2.55 -1.84
N LEU A 103 9.02 1.36 -2.44
CA LEU A 103 8.82 1.16 -3.87
C LEU A 103 7.35 1.32 -4.25
N ASN A 104 6.43 0.87 -3.40
CA ASN A 104 5.00 1.09 -3.61
C ASN A 104 4.65 2.58 -3.59
N SER A 105 5.26 3.37 -2.69
CA SER A 105 5.06 4.82 -2.64
C SER A 105 5.57 5.53 -3.89
N VAL A 106 6.77 5.15 -4.37
CA VAL A 106 7.35 5.70 -5.60
C VAL A 106 6.48 5.35 -6.81
N ALA A 107 6.05 4.10 -6.91
CA ALA A 107 5.25 3.65 -8.02
C ALA A 107 3.84 4.24 -8.01
N TYR A 108 3.25 4.45 -6.83
CA TYR A 108 2.01 5.22 -6.68
C TYR A 108 2.19 6.66 -7.20
N TYR A 109 3.28 7.34 -6.85
CA TYR A 109 3.56 8.68 -7.35
C TYR A 109 3.64 8.73 -8.89
N PHE A 110 4.31 7.77 -9.51
CA PHE A 110 4.36 7.69 -10.98
C PHE A 110 3.00 7.32 -11.60
N HIS A 111 2.26 6.38 -11.01
CA HIS A 111 0.92 5.99 -11.44
C HIS A 111 -0.03 7.19 -11.42
N GLU A 112 -0.02 7.96 -10.33
CA GLU A 112 -0.84 9.17 -10.20
C GLU A 112 -0.42 10.23 -11.23
N LYS A 113 0.89 10.42 -11.46
CA LYS A 113 1.40 11.38 -12.45
C LYS A 113 0.99 11.03 -13.89
N VAL A 114 1.00 9.75 -14.24
CA VAL A 114 0.55 9.26 -15.56
C VAL A 114 -0.97 9.41 -15.67
N TRP A 115 -1.70 9.07 -14.61
CA TRP A 115 -3.15 9.18 -14.59
C TRP A 115 -3.61 10.64 -14.75
N LEU A 116 -2.98 11.59 -14.06
CA LEU A 116 -3.29 13.02 -14.18
C LEU A 116 -3.05 13.57 -15.60
N ARG A 117 -2.05 13.05 -16.31
CA ARG A 117 -1.80 13.39 -17.72
C ARG A 117 -2.91 12.90 -18.64
N GLN A 118 -3.40 11.68 -18.43
CA GLN A 118 -4.51 11.11 -19.20
C GLN A 118 -5.85 11.81 -18.88
N ASN A 119 -6.09 12.17 -17.62
CA ASN A 119 -7.32 12.88 -17.22
C ASN A 119 -7.34 14.36 -17.66
N LYS A 120 -6.18 15.03 -17.81
CA LYS A 120 -6.13 16.39 -18.39
C LYS A 120 -6.69 16.44 -19.82
N GLN A 121 -6.61 15.34 -20.58
CA GLN A 121 -7.19 15.24 -21.92
C GLN A 121 -8.72 15.02 -21.91
N ALA A 122 -9.28 14.49 -20.82
CA ALA A 122 -10.73 14.27 -20.68
C ALA A 122 -11.48 15.54 -20.21
N ALA A 123 -10.80 16.54 -19.65
CA ALA A 123 -11.40 17.82 -19.25
C ALA A 123 -11.47 18.85 -20.39
N THR A 124 -10.79 18.61 -21.50
CA THR A 124 -10.77 19.48 -22.69
C THR A 124 -11.86 19.16 -23.72
N SER A 125 -12.80 18.25 -23.42
CA SER A 125 -13.95 17.96 -24.29
C SER A 125 -15.27 18.57 -23.78
N VAL A 126 -15.22 19.77 -23.18
CA VAL A 126 -16.41 20.63 -23.18
C VAL A 126 -16.36 21.40 -24.50
N PRO A 127 -17.32 21.20 -25.42
CA PRO A 127 -17.35 21.98 -26.64
C PRO A 127 -17.49 23.46 -26.25
N SER A 128 -16.56 24.28 -26.69
CA SER A 128 -16.66 25.73 -26.66
C SER A 128 -17.75 26.20 -27.63
N PHE A 129 -19.02 25.87 -27.36
CA PHE A 129 -20.17 26.23 -28.20
C PHE A 129 -21.27 27.03 -27.48
N CYS A 130 -21.11 27.37 -26.20
CA CYS A 130 -21.97 28.37 -25.55
C CYS A 130 -21.24 29.73 -25.41
N LEU A 131 -20.66 30.20 -26.50
CA LEU A 131 -20.41 31.62 -26.75
C LEU A 131 -21.43 32.09 -27.79
N HIS A 132 -22.62 32.47 -27.31
CA HIS A 132 -23.67 33.31 -27.92
C HIS A 132 -25.03 32.81 -27.45
N GLN A 133 -25.74 33.60 -26.63
CA GLN A 133 -27.11 34.06 -26.94
C GLN A 133 -27.60 35.03 -25.85
N HIS A 134 -27.54 36.33 -26.18
CA HIS A 134 -28.52 37.40 -25.91
C HIS A 134 -29.09 37.71 -24.51
N ALA A 135 -28.99 39.02 -24.25
CA ALA A 135 -29.84 39.94 -23.48
C ALA A 135 -29.64 40.06 -21.97
#